data_AF-A0A357M329-F1
#
_entry.id   AF-A0A357M329-F1
#
_cell.length_a   1.000
_cell.length_b   1.000
_cell.length_c   1.000
_cell.angle_alpha   90.00
_cell.angle_beta   90.00
_cell.angle_gamma   90.00
#
_symmetry.space_group_name_H-M   'P 1'
#
loop_
_entity.id
_entity.type
_entity.pdbx_description
1 polymer ?
#
loop_
_entity_poly.entity_id
_entity_poly.type
_entity_poly.pdbx_seq_one_letter_code
_entity_poly.pdbx_strand_id
1 'polypeptide(L)' 'MAVLILYATKSGTIEQCAKVLSEELPQSKICNIEIEKPSLKAYDSIILGAGVREFSKNFK' A
#
# COMPACT_ATOMS: atom_id res chain seq x y z
N MET A 1 -3.07 12.58 -13.96
CA MET A 1 -1.86 12.24 -13.20
C MET A 1 -2.10 10.87 -12.60
N ALA A 2 -1.40 9.85 -13.06
CA ALA A 2 -1.63 8.46 -12.66
C ALA A 2 -0.94 8.18 -11.31
N VAL A 3 -1.72 7.78 -10.31
CA VAL A 3 -1.21 7.49 -8.96
C VAL A 3 -1.27 5.98 -8.70
N LEU A 4 -0.19 5.40 -8.17
CA LEU A 4 -0.18 4.03 -7.66
C LEU A 4 -0.18 4.03 -6.14
N ILE A 5 -1.17 3.39 -5.52
CA ILE A 5 -1.19 3.07 -4.09
C ILE A 5 -0.70 1.63 -3.96
N LEU A 6 0.59 1.47 -3.65
CA LEU A 6 1.25 0.17 -3.53
C LEU A 6 1.40 -0.20 -2.05
N TYR A 7 0.96 -1.40 -1.68
CA TYR A 7 1.02 -1.84 -0.28
C TYR A 7 1.39 -3.31 -0.13
N ALA A 8 1.78 -3.69 1.08
CA ALA A 8 1.93 -5.08 1.54
C ALA A 8 1.23 -5.24 2.90
N THR A 9 0.51 -6.34 3.13
CA THR A 9 -0.32 -6.50 4.32
C THR A 9 -0.36 -7.92 4.87
N LYS A 10 -0.34 -8.05 6.20
CA LYS A 10 -0.63 -9.34 6.87
C LYS A 10 -2.00 -9.43 7.52
N SER A 11 -2.52 -8.31 8.04
CA SER A 11 -3.78 -8.26 8.81
C SER A 11 -4.91 -7.57 8.06
N GLY A 12 -4.66 -7.05 6.85
CA GLY A 12 -5.66 -6.32 6.05
C GLY A 12 -5.83 -4.83 6.42
N THR A 13 -5.22 -4.35 7.51
CA THR A 13 -5.39 -2.94 7.94
C THR A 13 -4.97 -1.93 6.87
N ILE A 14 -3.78 -2.10 6.29
CA ILE A 14 -3.30 -1.17 5.25
C ILE A 14 -4.09 -1.28 3.95
N GLU A 15 -4.72 -2.42 3.66
CA GLU A 15 -5.62 -2.56 2.52
C GLU A 15 -6.85 -1.67 2.69
N GLN A 16 -7.41 -1.60 3.90
CA GLN A 16 -8.52 -0.70 4.21
C GLN A 16 -8.10 0.76 4.07
N CYS A 17 -6.91 1.13 4.56
CA CYS A 17 -6.37 2.47 4.36
C CYS A 17 -6.19 2.79 2.86
N ALA A 18 -5.66 1.85 2.07
CA ALA A 18 -5.49 2.01 0.63
C ALA A 18 -6.83 2.24 -0.09
N LYS A 19 -7.89 1.52 0.30
CA LYS A 19 -9.26 1.71 -0.22
C LYS A 19 -9.76 3.12 0.05
N VAL A 20 -9.71 3.57 1.30
CA VAL A 20 -10.12 4.94 1.68
C VAL A 20 -9.30 6.00 0.91
N LEU A 21 -7.98 5.82 0.82
CA LEU A 21 -7.12 6.73 0.04
C LEU A 21 -7.50 6.77 -1.45
N SER A 22 -7.93 5.66 -2.03
CA SER A 22 -8.30 5.63 -3.45
C SER A 22 -9.62 6.33 -3.75
N GLU A 23 -10.53 6.41 -2.76
CA GLU A 23 -11.79 7.14 -2.87
C GLU A 23 -11.54 8.66 -2.92
N GLU A 24 -10.53 9.13 -2.18
CA GLU A 24 -10.13 10.54 -2.12
C GLU A 24 -9.19 10.97 -3.27
N LEU A 25 -8.49 10.02 -3.89
CA LEU A 25 -7.52 10.26 -4.96
C LEU A 25 -8.06 9.80 -6.31
N PRO A 26 -8.73 10.68 -7.09
CA PRO A 26 -9.23 10.32 -8.41
C PRO A 26 -8.07 9.88 -9.32
N GLN A 27 -8.30 8.81 -10.09
CA GLN A 27 -7.31 8.17 -10.98
C GLN A 27 -6.15 7.45 -10.25
N SER A 28 -6.37 6.96 -9.02
CA SER A 28 -5.45 6.07 -8.34
C SER A 28 -5.72 4.59 -8.64
N LYS A 29 -4.66 3.77 -8.70
CA LYS A 29 -4.75 2.30 -8.73
C LYS A 29 -4.18 1.74 -7.44
N ILE A 30 -4.93 0.86 -6.80
CA ILE A 30 -4.47 0.09 -5.65
C ILE A 30 -3.76 -1.19 -6.14
N CYS A 31 -2.63 -1.54 -5.51
CA CYS A 31 -1.90 -2.77 -5.79
C CYS A 31 -1.29 -3.38 -4.53
N ASN A 32 -1.55 -4.67 -4.31
CA ASN A 32 -0.83 -5.46 -3.31
C ASN A 32 0.44 -6.06 -3.93
N ILE A 33 1.61 -5.60 -3.48
CA ILE A 33 2.92 -6.04 -3.99
C ILE A 33 3.22 -7.52 -3.69
N GLU A 34 2.53 -8.11 -2.71
CA GLU A 34 2.65 -9.54 -2.37
C GLU A 34 1.92 -10.43 -3.41
N ILE A 35 1.01 -9.86 -4.20
CA ILE A 35 0.21 -10.58 -5.20
C ILE A 35 0.67 -10.23 -6.63
N GLU A 36 0.85 -8.94 -6.92
CA GLU A 36 1.19 -8.43 -8.25
C GLU A 36 2.39 -7.47 -8.17
N LYS A 37 3.27 -7.50 -9.17
CA LYS A 37 4.38 -6.55 -9.30
C LYS A 37 4.11 -5.60 -10.47
N PRO A 38 3.48 -4.44 -10.23
CA PRO A 38 3.12 -3.52 -11.30
C PRO A 38 4.36 -2.83 -11.86
N SER A 39 4.33 -2.48 -13.14
CA SER A 39 5.36 -1.62 -13.73
C SER A 39 5.21 -0.19 -13.19
N LEU A 40 6.22 0.28 -12.46
CA LEU A 40 6.20 1.61 -11.86
C LEU A 40 6.30 2.75 -12.88
N LYS A 41 6.78 2.46 -14.11
CA LYS A 41 6.97 3.45 -15.18
C LYS A 41 5.67 4.09 -15.68
N ALA A 42 4.51 3.49 -15.38
CA ALA A 42 3.21 3.97 -15.83
C ALA A 42 2.56 5.02 -14.89
N TYR A 43 3.24 5.38 -13.80
CA TYR A 43 2.70 6.23 -12.76
C TYR A 43 3.57 7.46 -12.54
N ASP A 44 2.91 8.61 -12.35
CA ASP A 44 3.57 9.88 -12.04
C ASP A 44 3.95 9.94 -10.55
N SER A 45 3.14 9.32 -9.69
CA SER A 45 3.28 9.33 -8.24
C SER A 45 2.98 7.96 -7.63
N ILE A 46 3.70 7.62 -6.57
CA ILE A 46 3.53 6.36 -5.84
C ILE A 46 3.34 6.66 -4.36
N ILE A 47 2.28 6.12 -3.77
CA ILE A 47 2.01 6.10 -2.33
C ILE A 47 2.33 4.69 -1.82
N LEU A 48 3.24 4.60 -0.86
CA LEU A 48 3.67 3.33 -0.27
C LEU A 48 3.01 3.11 1.10
N GLY A 49 2.25 2.03 1.21
CA GLY A 49 1.63 1.60 2.46
C GLY A 49 2.28 0.33 3.02
N ALA A 50 2.68 0.35 4.29
CA ALA A 50 3.16 -0.84 4.97
C ALA A 50 2.62 -0.90 6.41
N GLY A 51 2.29 -2.11 6.88
CA GLY A 51 2.00 -2.32 8.29
C GLY A 51 3.26 -2.26 9.14
N VAL A 52 3.31 -1.33 10.10
CA VAL A 52 4.36 -1.32 11.12
C VAL A 52 4.17 -2.51 12.05
N ARG A 53 5.24 -3.25 12.31
CA ARG A 53 5.25 -4.34 13.28
C ARG A 53 6.13 -3.92 14.45
N GLU A 54 5.53 -3.81 15.63
CA GLU A 54 6.33 -3.74 16.84
C GLU A 54 6.92 -5.13 17.14
N PHE A 55 8.24 -5.26 16.95
CA PHE A 55 8.98 -6.36 17.54
C PHE A 55 9.36 -5.97 18.97
N SER A 56 8.42 -6.10 19.91
CA SER A 56 8.79 -6.08 21.33
C SER A 56 9.51 -7.39 21.64
N LYS A 57 10.84 -7.37 21.57
CA LYS A 57 11.67 -8.42 22.16
C LYS A 57 11.56 -8.30 23.67
N ASN A 58 10.59 -9.00 24.27
CA ASN A 58 10.72 -9.42 25.65
C ASN A 58 11.89 -10.42 25.72
N PHE A 59 13.09 -9.90 25.93
CA PHE A 59 14.18 -10.68 26.52
C PHE A 59 13.71 -11.06 27.93
N LYS A 60 13.18 -12.27 28.06
CA LYS A 60 13.11 -12.99 29.33
C LYS A 60 14.43 -13.70 29.56
#